data_AF-A0A9X6VJF5-F1
#
_entry.id   AF-A0A9X6VJF5-F1
#
_cell.length_a   1.000
_cell.length_b   1.000
_cell.length_c   1.000
_cell.angle_alpha   90.00
_cell.angle_beta   90.00
_cell.angle_gamma   90.00
#
_symmetry.space_group_name_H-M   'P 1'
#
loop_
_entity.id
_entity.type
_entity.pdbx_description
1 polymer ?
#
loop_
_entity_poly.entity_id
_entity_poly.type
_entity_poly.pdbx_seq_one_letter_code
_entity_poly.pdbx_strand_id
1 'polypeptide(L)'
;MKFTNKELIILSKDTLYCENELLKHVKEVLEQEDVKTAEVYDVNKGDLHYTSETLRKKLNLSFPEIVVKSGLYDLNNHLKYIPKKIIYEQLNQEFERIGSTRKSIYNSKRNKKRYPYSDTLKLRLNQSWPEILFCCKQLIEVKKYNEISKEALKNEYKMISKKLGHAATIRELTDQTVFSFDIYRQYFSTIKKLREECGFRHDYKGGKKPIELRTCEKELVRMYKKYNRRLTYNELKEESQISISTMFRRFETTKINVIWNQIEINNNLGEFYE
;
A
#
# COMPACT_ATOMS: atom_id res chain seq x y z
N MET A 1 -45.94 -60.64 31.43
CA MET A 1 -45.59 -59.43 32.21
C MET A 1 -44.11 -59.44 32.53
N LYS A 2 -43.35 -58.52 31.95
CA LYS A 2 -42.33 -57.67 32.61
C LYS A 2 -41.62 -56.88 31.54
N PHE A 3 -42.05 -55.63 31.39
CA PHE A 3 -41.25 -54.57 30.80
C PHE A 3 -39.91 -54.51 31.56
N THR A 4 -38.80 -54.45 30.83
CA THR A 4 -37.58 -53.83 31.35
C THR A 4 -37.10 -52.81 30.33
N ASN A 5 -37.41 -51.55 30.66
CA ASN A 5 -36.66 -50.40 30.18
C ASN A 5 -35.17 -50.63 30.45
N LYS A 6 -34.37 -50.53 29.39
CA LYS A 6 -33.00 -50.04 29.51
C LYS A 6 -32.83 -48.99 28.43
N GLU A 7 -33.24 -47.79 28.80
CA GLU A 7 -32.88 -46.56 28.12
C GLU A 7 -31.36 -46.45 27.96
N LEU A 8 -30.98 -45.62 26.97
CA LEU A 8 -29.76 -44.83 27.01
C LEU A 8 -28.44 -45.60 26.96
N ILE A 9 -28.14 -46.11 25.77
CA ILE A 9 -26.79 -45.93 25.25
C ILE A 9 -26.93 -45.24 23.89
N ILE A 10 -27.27 -43.95 23.95
CA ILE A 10 -26.82 -43.01 22.92
C ILE A 10 -25.31 -43.00 23.09
N LEU A 11 -24.65 -43.96 22.42
CA LEU A 11 -23.22 -43.94 22.19
C LEU A 11 -22.92 -42.53 21.68
N SER A 12 -22.23 -41.74 22.51
CA SER A 12 -21.70 -40.46 22.08
C SER A 12 -20.99 -40.73 20.78
N LYS A 13 -21.49 -40.13 19.69
CA LYS A 13 -20.81 -40.06 18.41
C LYS A 13 -19.58 -39.17 18.58
N ASP A 14 -18.64 -39.59 19.42
CA ASP A 14 -17.27 -39.11 19.43
C ASP A 14 -16.58 -39.69 18.19
N THR A 15 -17.10 -39.26 17.04
CA THR A 15 -16.46 -39.44 15.76
C THR A 15 -15.21 -38.60 15.86
N LEU A 16 -14.07 -39.27 15.99
CA LEU A 16 -12.74 -38.68 16.11
C LEU A 16 -12.38 -38.04 14.75
N TYR A 17 -13.03 -36.92 14.42
CA TYR A 17 -12.72 -36.14 13.22
C TYR A 17 -11.28 -35.66 13.28
N CYS A 18 -10.52 -35.90 12.21
CA CYS A 18 -9.16 -35.36 12.11
C CYS A 18 -9.20 -33.83 11.90
N GLU A 19 -8.13 -33.13 12.27
CA GLU A 19 -8.02 -31.65 12.18
C GLU A 19 -8.46 -31.12 10.80
N ASN A 20 -8.07 -31.80 9.72
CA ASN A 20 -8.41 -31.39 8.36
C ASN A 20 -9.92 -31.43 8.05
N GLU A 21 -10.65 -32.40 8.59
CA GLU A 21 -12.10 -32.49 8.38
C GLU A 21 -12.86 -31.43 9.17
N LEU A 22 -12.41 -31.12 10.39
CA LEU A 22 -12.97 -30.01 11.18
C LEU A 22 -12.78 -28.67 10.47
N LEU A 23 -11.59 -28.43 9.91
CA LEU A 23 -11.30 -27.22 9.14
C LEU A 23 -12.11 -27.17 7.85
N LYS A 24 -12.32 -28.31 7.18
CA LYS A 24 -13.15 -28.39 5.97
C LYS A 24 -14.60 -28.04 6.26
N HIS A 25 -15.18 -28.52 7.36
CA HIS A 25 -16.54 -28.14 7.76
C HIS A 25 -16.65 -26.65 8.06
N VAL A 26 -15.69 -26.09 8.80
CA VAL A 26 -15.67 -24.63 9.03
C VAL A 26 -15.61 -23.88 7.72
N LYS A 27 -14.84 -24.39 6.74
CA LYS A 27 -14.78 -23.83 5.39
C LYS A 27 -16.16 -23.85 4.73
N GLU A 28 -16.79 -25.02 4.64
CA GLU A 28 -18.07 -25.21 3.96
C GLU A 28 -19.20 -24.34 4.55
N VAL A 29 -19.25 -24.20 5.88
CA VAL A 29 -20.29 -23.40 6.57
C VAL A 29 -20.11 -21.90 6.32
N LEU A 30 -18.88 -21.40 6.33
CA LEU A 30 -18.60 -19.95 6.30
C LEU A 30 -18.16 -19.44 4.92
N GLU A 31 -18.03 -20.31 3.90
CA GLU A 31 -17.64 -19.90 2.54
C GLU A 31 -18.70 -19.02 1.87
N GLN A 32 -19.98 -19.28 2.15
CA GLN A 32 -21.12 -18.53 1.61
C GLN A 32 -21.45 -17.26 2.41
N GLU A 33 -20.81 -17.07 3.56
CA GLU A 33 -21.10 -15.97 4.48
C GLU A 33 -20.12 -14.81 4.30
N ASP A 34 -20.65 -13.59 4.26
CA ASP A 34 -19.84 -12.37 4.16
C ASP A 34 -19.01 -12.14 5.42
N VAL A 35 -19.58 -12.48 6.60
CA VAL A 35 -18.96 -12.32 7.91
C VAL A 35 -18.60 -13.69 8.49
N LYS A 36 -17.33 -13.89 8.86
CA LYS A 36 -16.79 -15.20 9.25
C LYS A 36 -16.45 -15.28 10.75
N THR A 37 -17.43 -14.94 11.60
CA THR A 37 -17.26 -14.95 13.06
C THR A 37 -17.77 -16.24 13.70
N ALA A 38 -17.47 -16.42 14.98
CA ALA A 38 -17.94 -17.57 15.77
C ALA A 38 -19.47 -17.61 15.85
N GLU A 39 -20.10 -16.44 16.00
CA GLU A 39 -21.54 -16.30 16.09
C GLU A 39 -22.22 -16.69 14.77
N VAL A 40 -21.69 -16.23 13.64
CA VAL A 40 -22.22 -16.60 12.32
C VAL A 40 -22.08 -18.10 12.07
N TYR A 41 -20.93 -18.68 12.43
CA TYR A 41 -20.74 -20.12 12.34
C TYR A 41 -21.74 -20.90 13.20
N ASP A 42 -21.90 -20.52 14.47
CA ASP A 42 -22.78 -21.24 15.40
C ASP A 42 -24.26 -21.19 14.99
N VAL A 43 -24.67 -20.12 14.31
CA VAL A 43 -26.01 -19.99 13.73
C VAL A 43 -26.15 -20.87 12.48
N ASN A 44 -25.14 -20.91 11.61
CA ASN A 44 -25.21 -21.55 10.29
C ASN A 44 -24.69 -23.00 10.24
N LYS A 45 -24.12 -23.53 11.32
CA LYS A 45 -23.56 -24.90 11.35
C LYS A 45 -24.60 -26.02 11.19
N GLY A 46 -25.90 -25.71 11.26
CA GLY A 46 -26.99 -26.69 11.22
C GLY A 46 -26.86 -27.76 12.31
N ASP A 47 -27.08 -29.02 11.92
CA ASP A 47 -27.04 -30.20 12.80
C ASP A 47 -25.62 -30.63 13.22
N LEU A 48 -24.58 -29.90 12.80
CA LEU A 48 -23.21 -30.21 13.22
C LEU A 48 -23.06 -30.06 14.74
N HIS A 49 -22.53 -31.09 15.40
CA HIS A 49 -22.36 -31.12 16.85
C HIS A 49 -21.24 -30.18 17.36
N TYR A 50 -20.29 -29.81 16.50
CA TYR A 50 -19.15 -28.99 16.89
C TYR A 50 -19.49 -27.49 16.82
N THR A 51 -19.83 -26.90 17.96
CA THR A 51 -19.92 -25.43 18.12
C THR A 51 -18.54 -24.78 18.00
N SER A 52 -18.51 -23.46 17.82
CA SER A 52 -17.30 -22.65 17.84
C SER A 52 -16.48 -22.86 19.12
N GLU A 53 -17.14 -23.08 20.26
CA GLU A 53 -16.50 -23.37 21.54
C GLU A 53 -15.84 -24.74 21.54
N THR A 54 -16.53 -25.76 21.02
CA THR A 54 -15.98 -27.11 20.91
C THR A 54 -14.79 -27.16 19.95
N LEU A 55 -14.88 -26.45 18.82
CA LEU A 55 -13.77 -26.32 17.86
C LEU A 55 -12.55 -25.64 18.47
N ARG A 56 -12.76 -24.55 19.21
CA ARG A 56 -11.68 -23.84 19.93
C ARG A 56 -10.95 -24.75 20.92
N LYS A 57 -11.70 -25.53 21.70
CA LYS A 57 -11.13 -26.49 22.66
C LYS A 57 -10.39 -27.64 21.96
N LYS A 58 -10.98 -28.20 20.91
CA LYS A 58 -10.43 -29.38 20.22
C LYS A 58 -9.19 -29.08 19.38
N LEU A 59 -9.15 -27.89 18.76
CA LEU A 59 -8.01 -27.44 17.96
C LEU A 59 -6.98 -26.63 18.76
N ASN A 60 -7.31 -26.25 19.99
CA ASN A 60 -6.51 -25.35 20.83
C ASN A 60 -6.14 -24.04 20.11
N LEU A 61 -7.12 -23.45 19.43
CA LEU A 61 -7.00 -22.23 18.62
C LEU A 61 -8.16 -21.30 18.91
N SER A 62 -7.97 -20.00 18.75
CA SER A 62 -9.08 -19.05 18.70
C SER A 62 -9.90 -19.25 17.42
N PHE A 63 -11.20 -18.90 17.45
CA PHE A 63 -12.05 -19.09 16.28
C PHE A 63 -11.53 -18.36 15.01
N PRO A 64 -11.00 -17.13 15.09
CA PRO A 64 -10.35 -16.49 13.94
C PRO A 64 -9.17 -17.30 13.37
N GLU A 65 -8.34 -17.93 14.22
CA GLU A 65 -7.24 -18.80 13.79
C GLU A 65 -7.78 -20.06 13.07
N ILE A 66 -8.92 -20.60 13.49
CA ILE A 66 -9.59 -21.73 12.85
C ILE A 66 -10.09 -21.36 11.45
N VAL A 67 -10.75 -20.21 11.30
CA VAL A 67 -11.23 -19.71 9.99
C VAL A 67 -10.07 -19.39 9.04
N VAL A 68 -8.93 -18.97 9.58
CA VAL A 68 -7.69 -18.80 8.80
C VAL A 68 -7.17 -20.14 8.31
N LYS A 69 -7.06 -21.11 9.21
CA LYS A 69 -6.60 -22.46 8.87
C LYS A 69 -7.54 -23.18 7.90
N SER A 70 -8.84 -22.90 7.93
CA SER A 70 -9.81 -23.42 6.96
C SER A 70 -9.68 -22.80 5.57
N GLY A 71 -8.85 -21.76 5.42
CA GLY A 71 -8.55 -21.12 4.14
C GLY A 71 -9.60 -20.08 3.70
N LEU A 72 -10.50 -19.68 4.60
CA LEU A 72 -11.57 -18.73 4.31
C LEU A 72 -11.15 -17.26 4.43
N TYR A 73 -10.08 -16.98 5.18
CA TYR A 73 -9.55 -15.63 5.29
C TYR A 73 -8.43 -15.36 4.29
N ASP A 74 -8.65 -14.27 3.55
CA ASP A 74 -7.67 -13.64 2.71
C ASP A 74 -7.39 -12.22 3.26
N LEU A 75 -6.11 -11.87 3.41
CA LEU A 75 -5.70 -10.57 3.96
C LEU A 75 -6.10 -9.41 3.06
N ASN A 76 -6.44 -9.63 1.79
CA ASN A 76 -6.74 -8.54 0.88
C ASN A 76 -8.15 -7.99 1.13
N ASN A 77 -9.13 -8.88 1.36
CA ASN A 77 -10.52 -8.49 1.58
C ASN A 77 -10.87 -8.35 3.07
N HIS A 78 -10.21 -9.10 3.96
CA HIS A 78 -10.65 -9.21 5.36
C HIS A 78 -9.71 -8.54 6.36
N LEU A 79 -8.74 -7.76 5.89
CA LEU A 79 -7.64 -7.21 6.70
C LEU A 79 -8.10 -6.49 7.98
N LYS A 80 -9.26 -5.83 7.94
CA LYS A 80 -9.81 -5.06 9.07
C LYS A 80 -10.16 -5.96 10.26
N TYR A 81 -10.68 -7.15 10.01
CA TYR A 81 -11.28 -8.04 11.01
C TYR A 81 -10.30 -9.08 11.56
N ILE A 82 -9.14 -9.23 10.91
CA ILE A 82 -8.14 -10.22 11.29
C ILE A 82 -7.24 -9.66 12.42
N PRO A 83 -7.05 -10.41 13.53
CA PRO A 83 -6.08 -10.09 14.58
C PRO A 83 -4.65 -9.94 14.04
N LYS A 84 -3.86 -8.99 14.57
CA LYS A 84 -2.50 -8.72 14.09
C LYS A 84 -1.60 -9.96 14.06
N LYS A 85 -1.69 -10.82 15.09
CA LYS A 85 -0.92 -12.07 15.21
C LYS A 85 -1.07 -12.94 13.96
N ILE A 86 -2.32 -13.12 13.51
CA ILE A 86 -2.65 -13.92 12.33
C ILE A 86 -2.09 -13.27 11.06
N ILE A 87 -2.16 -11.93 10.95
CA ILE A 87 -1.58 -11.21 9.81
C ILE A 87 -0.08 -11.53 9.71
N TYR A 88 0.66 -11.51 10.81
CA TYR A 88 2.09 -11.82 10.81
C TYR A 88 2.37 -13.29 10.43
N GLU A 89 1.60 -14.25 10.95
CA GLU A 89 1.74 -15.67 10.60
C GLU A 89 1.52 -15.92 9.10
N GLN A 90 0.46 -15.32 8.53
CA GLN A 90 0.17 -15.44 7.11
C GLN A 90 1.22 -14.74 6.24
N LEU A 91 1.76 -13.60 6.69
CA LEU A 91 2.85 -12.92 5.98
C LEU A 91 4.13 -13.77 5.96
N ASN A 92 4.44 -14.48 7.05
CA ASN A 92 5.58 -15.41 7.07
C ASN A 92 5.45 -16.51 6.02
N GLN A 93 4.29 -17.15 5.94
CA GLN A 93 4.02 -18.17 4.91
C GLN A 93 4.21 -17.58 3.49
N GLU A 94 3.81 -16.33 3.29
CA GLU A 94 3.96 -15.66 2.01
C GLU A 94 5.42 -15.27 1.72
N PHE A 95 6.19 -14.87 2.72
CA PHE A 95 7.63 -14.62 2.57
C PHE A 95 8.40 -15.89 2.24
N GLU A 96 8.06 -17.02 2.87
CA GLU A 96 8.60 -18.34 2.55
C GLU A 96 8.29 -18.73 1.11
N ARG A 97 7.02 -18.57 0.68
CA ARG A 97 6.60 -18.85 -0.71
C ARG A 97 7.33 -17.97 -1.72
N ILE A 98 7.54 -16.69 -1.41
CA ILE A 98 8.21 -15.73 -2.30
C ILE A 98 9.75 -15.93 -2.28
N GLY A 99 10.29 -16.46 -1.19
CA GLY A 99 11.73 -16.58 -0.93
C GLY A 99 12.41 -15.24 -0.67
N SER A 100 11.67 -14.21 -0.26
CA SER A 100 12.22 -12.88 0.00
C SER A 100 11.28 -12.00 0.83
N THR A 101 11.89 -11.19 1.70
CA THR A 101 11.22 -10.20 2.56
C THR A 101 11.31 -8.76 2.02
N ARG A 102 12.01 -8.55 0.89
CA ARG A 102 12.14 -7.22 0.27
C ARG A 102 10.77 -6.69 -0.16
N LYS A 103 10.46 -5.45 0.22
CA LYS A 103 9.17 -4.80 -0.02
C LYS A 103 8.77 -4.81 -1.50
N SER A 104 9.67 -4.49 -2.43
CA SER A 104 9.39 -4.53 -3.87
C SER A 104 9.15 -5.93 -4.41
N ILE A 105 9.88 -6.93 -3.92
CA ILE A 105 9.69 -8.33 -4.32
C ILE A 105 8.35 -8.84 -3.79
N TYR A 106 8.02 -8.53 -2.54
CA TYR A 106 6.70 -8.82 -1.97
C TYR A 106 5.58 -8.20 -2.82
N ASN A 107 5.63 -6.89 -3.07
CA ASN A 107 4.57 -6.22 -3.84
C ASN A 107 4.39 -6.77 -5.25
N SER A 108 5.47 -7.22 -5.90
CA SER A 108 5.40 -7.79 -7.26
C SER A 108 4.95 -9.25 -7.28
N LYS A 109 5.43 -10.08 -6.34
CA LYS A 109 5.23 -11.53 -6.33
C LYS A 109 4.11 -12.04 -5.42
N ARG A 110 3.54 -11.18 -4.56
CA ARG A 110 2.46 -11.58 -3.66
C ARG A 110 1.28 -12.20 -4.41
N ASN A 111 0.60 -13.14 -3.78
CA ASN A 111 -0.69 -13.62 -4.27
C ASN A 111 -1.70 -12.48 -4.13
N LYS A 112 -1.97 -11.78 -5.25
CA LYS A 112 -2.82 -10.59 -5.30
C LYS A 112 -4.27 -10.83 -4.85
N LYS A 113 -4.75 -12.09 -4.89
CA LYS A 113 -6.08 -12.44 -4.37
C LYS A 113 -6.09 -12.49 -2.85
N ARG A 114 -4.97 -12.90 -2.23
CA ARG A 114 -4.91 -13.21 -0.80
C ARG A 114 -4.14 -12.20 0.05
N TYR A 115 -3.22 -11.45 -0.55
CA TYR A 115 -2.32 -10.57 0.17
C TYR A 115 -2.40 -9.12 -0.35
N PRO A 116 -2.59 -8.14 0.54
CA PRO A 116 -2.66 -6.73 0.17
C PRO A 116 -1.28 -6.17 -0.16
N TYR A 117 -1.24 -4.95 -0.70
CA TYR A 117 0.03 -4.24 -0.89
C TYR A 117 0.69 -3.94 0.46
N SER A 118 2.02 -3.86 0.47
CA SER A 118 2.79 -3.51 1.68
C SER A 118 2.33 -2.21 2.32
N ASP A 119 1.94 -1.21 1.52
CA ASP A 119 1.50 0.08 2.05
C ASP A 119 0.14 -0.02 2.76
N THR A 120 -0.76 -0.89 2.29
CA THR A 120 -2.01 -1.23 2.99
C THR A 120 -1.74 -1.90 4.32
N LEU A 121 -0.75 -2.82 4.39
CA LEU A 121 -0.33 -3.46 5.64
C LEU A 121 0.23 -2.45 6.64
N LYS A 122 1.10 -1.54 6.16
CA LYS A 122 1.65 -0.46 7.00
C LYS A 122 0.55 0.39 7.64
N LEU A 123 -0.44 0.78 6.84
CA LEU A 123 -1.59 1.57 7.32
C LEU A 123 -2.42 0.78 8.34
N ARG A 124 -2.74 -0.49 8.06
CA ARG A 124 -3.54 -1.34 8.97
C ARG A 124 -2.86 -1.56 10.31
N LEU A 125 -1.57 -1.85 10.27
CA LEU A 125 -0.81 -2.27 11.45
C LEU A 125 -0.28 -1.08 12.24
N ASN A 126 -0.28 0.10 11.62
CA ASN A 126 0.39 1.32 12.08
C ASN A 126 1.88 1.07 12.35
N GLN A 127 2.55 0.46 11.37
CA GLN A 127 3.93 0.01 11.46
C GLN A 127 4.65 0.26 10.13
N SER A 128 5.95 0.52 10.21
CA SER A 128 6.87 0.51 9.06
C SER A 128 7.12 -0.92 8.57
N TRP A 129 7.66 -1.06 7.35
CA TRP A 129 7.98 -2.38 6.82
C TRP A 129 9.00 -3.15 7.68
N PRO A 130 10.10 -2.53 8.19
CA PRO A 130 11.00 -3.21 9.11
C PRO A 130 10.34 -3.69 10.40
N GLU A 131 9.44 -2.89 10.98
CA GLU A 131 8.68 -3.30 12.18
C GLU A 131 7.76 -4.50 11.90
N ILE A 132 7.12 -4.53 10.73
CA ILE A 132 6.34 -5.69 10.30
C ILE A 132 7.24 -6.93 10.19
N LEU A 133 8.42 -6.82 9.57
CA LEU A 133 9.37 -7.92 9.44
C LEU A 133 9.86 -8.42 10.81
N PHE A 134 10.08 -7.52 11.76
CA PHE A 134 10.42 -7.87 13.14
C PHE A 134 9.29 -8.63 13.84
N CYS A 135 8.05 -8.16 13.73
CA CYS A 135 6.89 -8.91 14.25
C CYS A 135 6.70 -10.28 13.57
N CYS A 136 7.11 -10.39 12.30
CA CYS A 136 7.15 -11.65 11.57
C CYS A 136 8.38 -12.52 11.92
N LYS A 137 9.28 -12.09 12.82
CA LYS A 137 10.55 -12.78 13.13
C LYS A 137 11.47 -12.97 11.91
N GLN A 138 11.29 -12.14 10.90
CA GLN A 138 12.15 -12.07 9.71
C GLN A 138 13.30 -11.06 9.88
N LEU A 139 13.27 -10.29 10.96
CA LEU A 139 14.27 -9.30 11.34
C LEU A 139 14.59 -9.48 12.83
N ILE A 140 15.86 -9.43 13.20
CA ILE A 140 16.33 -9.68 14.58
C ILE A 140 16.10 -8.45 15.48
N GLU A 141 16.27 -7.24 14.93
CA GLU A 141 16.14 -6.00 15.68
C GLU A 141 15.59 -4.86 14.81
N VAL A 142 14.76 -4.00 15.39
CA VAL A 142 14.40 -2.69 14.83
C VAL A 142 15.06 -1.64 15.70
N LYS A 143 16.11 -0.99 15.20
CA LYS A 143 16.76 0.09 15.96
C LYS A 143 15.84 1.29 16.03
N LYS A 144 15.67 1.83 17.24
CA LYS A 144 14.92 3.09 17.46
C LYS A 144 15.80 4.29 17.11
N TYR A 145 15.16 5.39 16.73
CA TYR A 145 15.81 6.65 16.31
C TYR A 145 16.96 7.07 17.24
N ASN A 146 16.71 7.08 18.54
CA ASN A 146 17.62 7.54 19.59
C ASN A 146 18.86 6.64 19.80
N GLU A 147 18.92 5.49 19.14
CA GLU A 147 20.06 4.56 19.20
C GLU A 147 20.88 4.57 17.90
N ILE A 148 20.43 5.30 16.87
CA ILE A 148 21.06 5.29 15.55
C ILE A 148 21.84 6.59 15.35
N SER A 149 23.16 6.49 15.23
CA SER A 149 23.99 7.64 14.89
C SER A 149 23.77 8.09 13.45
N LYS A 150 23.93 9.40 13.21
CA LYS A 150 23.90 9.97 11.85
C LYS A 150 24.91 9.28 10.94
N GLU A 151 26.09 8.95 11.45
CA GLU A 151 27.14 8.20 10.76
C GLU A 151 26.71 6.77 10.38
N ALA A 152 25.96 6.07 11.23
CA ALA A 152 25.44 4.74 10.91
C ALA A 152 24.50 4.79 9.69
N LEU A 153 23.61 5.78 9.62
CA LEU A 153 22.72 6.00 8.47
C LEU A 153 23.50 6.32 7.19
N LYS A 154 24.56 7.13 7.28
CA LYS A 154 25.43 7.44 6.13
C LYS A 154 26.15 6.19 5.63
N ASN A 155 26.66 5.38 6.54
CA ASN A 155 27.35 4.14 6.20
C ASN A 155 26.41 3.13 5.55
N GLU A 156 25.20 2.93 6.10
CA GLU A 156 24.20 2.05 5.48
C GLU A 156 23.81 2.55 4.09
N TYR A 157 23.50 3.85 3.94
CA TYR A 157 23.17 4.44 2.64
C TYR A 157 24.29 4.23 1.60
N LYS A 158 25.55 4.41 2.00
CA LYS A 158 26.73 4.15 1.16
C LYS A 158 26.82 2.68 0.76
N MET A 159 26.61 1.74 1.68
CA MET A 159 26.61 0.31 1.39
C MET A 159 25.51 -0.07 0.39
N ILE A 160 24.28 0.39 0.62
CA ILE A 160 23.13 0.14 -0.27
C ILE A 160 23.43 0.70 -1.66
N SER A 161 23.92 1.94 -1.74
CA SER A 161 24.24 2.60 -3.01
C SER A 161 25.39 1.89 -3.74
N LYS A 162 26.42 1.43 -3.02
CA LYS A 162 27.52 0.63 -3.59
C LYS A 162 27.01 -0.68 -4.18
N LYS A 163 26.09 -1.35 -3.50
CA LYS A 163 25.46 -2.59 -3.96
C LYS A 163 24.60 -2.39 -5.21
N LEU A 164 23.96 -1.23 -5.35
CA LEU A 164 23.17 -0.86 -6.53
C LEU A 164 24.03 -0.36 -7.70
N GLY A 165 25.27 0.06 -7.46
CA GLY A 165 26.13 0.71 -8.46
C GLY A 165 25.76 2.18 -8.72
N HIS A 166 24.80 2.75 -8.00
CA HIS A 166 24.41 4.15 -8.09
C HIS A 166 23.85 4.68 -6.76
N ALA A 167 23.72 6.00 -6.61
CA ALA A 167 23.09 6.60 -5.44
C ALA A 167 21.64 6.10 -5.30
N ALA A 168 21.31 5.47 -4.17
CA ALA A 168 20.00 4.87 -3.96
C ALA A 168 18.87 5.92 -4.00
N THR A 169 17.77 5.59 -4.66
CA THR A 169 16.50 6.35 -4.61
C THR A 169 15.79 6.13 -3.29
N ILE A 170 14.78 6.96 -2.98
CA ILE A 170 13.93 6.77 -1.78
C ILE A 170 13.31 5.37 -1.79
N ARG A 171 12.83 4.92 -2.96
CA ARG A 171 12.21 3.60 -3.13
C ARG A 171 13.22 2.48 -2.84
N GLU A 172 14.39 2.51 -3.46
CA GLU A 172 15.41 1.48 -3.28
C GLU A 172 15.99 1.48 -1.87
N LEU A 173 16.18 2.67 -1.28
CA LEU A 173 16.58 2.80 0.11
C LEU A 173 15.53 2.13 1.00
N THR A 174 14.26 2.52 0.88
CA THR A 174 13.13 1.94 1.65
C THR A 174 13.01 0.42 1.49
N ASP A 175 13.39 -0.11 0.32
CA ASP A 175 13.32 -1.55 0.03
C ASP A 175 14.47 -2.36 0.63
N GLN A 176 15.62 -1.74 0.90
CA GLN A 176 16.86 -2.42 1.34
C GLN A 176 17.30 -2.09 2.76
N THR A 177 16.88 -0.93 3.26
CA THR A 177 17.19 -0.44 4.61
C THR A 177 16.56 -1.33 5.67
N VAL A 178 17.27 -1.49 6.79
CA VAL A 178 16.67 -2.04 8.02
C VAL A 178 15.96 -0.97 8.85
N PHE A 179 16.20 0.32 8.56
CA PHE A 179 15.57 1.46 9.25
C PHE A 179 14.37 2.02 8.49
N SER A 180 13.38 2.59 9.19
CA SER A 180 12.35 3.38 8.53
C SER A 180 12.96 4.58 7.80
N PHE A 181 12.42 4.91 6.61
CA PHE A 181 12.82 6.12 5.89
C PHE A 181 12.59 7.40 6.71
N ASP A 182 11.64 7.40 7.65
CA ASP A 182 11.38 8.56 8.51
C ASP A 182 12.58 8.90 9.40
N ILE A 183 13.38 7.91 9.80
CA ILE A 183 14.63 8.11 10.56
C ILE A 183 15.61 8.91 9.70
N TYR A 184 15.81 8.51 8.44
CA TYR A 184 16.63 9.27 7.49
C TYR A 184 16.08 10.69 7.28
N ARG A 185 14.76 10.84 7.18
CA ARG A 185 14.14 12.15 6.99
C ARG A 185 14.36 13.08 8.19
N GLN A 186 14.39 12.57 9.41
CA GLN A 186 14.66 13.39 10.60
C GLN A 186 16.10 13.92 10.63
N TYR A 187 17.10 13.08 10.34
CA TYR A 187 18.52 13.51 10.37
C TYR A 187 18.93 14.38 9.17
N PHE A 188 18.40 14.09 7.98
CA PHE A 188 18.87 14.69 6.74
C PHE A 188 17.83 15.59 6.07
N SER A 189 16.60 15.65 6.56
CA SER A 189 15.44 16.38 5.99
C SER A 189 14.98 15.87 4.62
N THR A 190 15.90 15.62 3.69
CA THR A 190 15.65 15.20 2.32
C THR A 190 16.65 14.13 1.88
N ILE A 191 16.25 13.28 0.94
CA ILE A 191 17.16 12.30 0.29
C ILE A 191 18.33 12.99 -0.43
N LYS A 192 18.12 14.23 -0.88
CA LYS A 192 19.15 15.04 -1.53
C LYS A 192 20.30 15.34 -0.57
N LYS A 193 20.00 15.88 0.62
CA LYS A 193 21.01 16.19 1.62
C LYS A 193 21.73 14.94 2.10
N LEU A 194 21.03 13.81 2.24
CA LEU A 194 21.65 12.51 2.54
C LEU A 194 22.71 12.13 1.49
N ARG A 195 22.39 12.27 0.18
CA ARG A 195 23.33 11.96 -0.92
C ARG A 195 24.57 12.84 -0.89
N GLU A 196 24.36 14.15 -0.75
CA GLU A 196 25.43 15.15 -0.66
C GLU A 196 26.36 14.83 0.52
N GLU A 197 25.78 14.59 1.70
CA GLU A 197 26.53 14.21 2.89
C GLU A 197 27.25 12.86 2.78
N CYS A 198 26.76 11.96 1.91
CA CYS A 198 27.40 10.68 1.63
C CYS A 198 28.42 10.74 0.50
N GLY A 199 28.67 11.92 -0.09
CA GLY A 199 29.67 12.09 -1.17
C GLY A 199 29.21 11.58 -2.53
N PHE A 200 27.92 11.30 -2.70
CA PHE A 200 27.37 10.97 -4.02
C PHE A 200 27.16 12.26 -4.81
N ARG A 201 27.84 12.39 -5.95
CA ARG A 201 27.55 13.46 -6.91
C ARG A 201 26.11 13.33 -7.36
N HIS A 202 25.33 14.38 -7.14
CA HIS A 202 24.01 14.47 -7.73
C HIS A 202 24.16 15.25 -9.03
N ASP A 203 24.25 14.52 -10.15
CA ASP A 203 24.05 15.14 -11.45
C ASP A 203 22.59 15.57 -11.48
N TYR A 204 22.36 16.87 -11.29
CA TYR A 204 21.08 17.46 -11.61
C TYR A 204 20.87 17.29 -13.11
N LYS A 205 20.28 16.16 -13.52
CA LYS A 205 19.35 16.22 -14.63
C LYS A 205 18.17 17.01 -14.10
N GLY A 206 18.29 18.34 -14.19
CA GLY A 206 17.26 19.26 -13.79
C GLY A 206 15.92 18.74 -14.31
N GLY A 207 14.87 18.84 -13.48
CA GLY A 207 13.53 18.77 -14.03
C GLY A 207 13.46 19.67 -15.27
N LYS A 208 12.61 19.31 -16.24
CA LYS A 208 12.41 20.12 -17.46
C LYS A 208 12.45 21.59 -17.07
N LYS A 209 13.37 22.36 -17.70
CA LYS A 209 13.52 23.79 -17.40
C LYS A 209 12.12 24.39 -17.37
N PRO A 210 11.76 25.11 -16.30
CA PRO A 210 10.40 25.59 -16.16
C PRO A 210 10.02 26.40 -17.41
N ILE A 211 8.88 26.07 -18.06
CA ILE A 211 8.46 26.74 -19.31
C ILE A 211 8.43 28.25 -19.09
N GLU A 212 9.16 29.03 -19.89
CA GLU A 212 9.27 30.48 -19.73
C GLU A 212 7.95 31.18 -20.10
N LEU A 213 7.67 32.34 -19.49
CA LEU A 213 6.49 33.15 -19.80
C LEU A 213 6.38 33.45 -21.31
N ARG A 214 7.49 33.85 -21.94
CA ARG A 214 7.57 34.10 -23.39
C ARG A 214 7.14 32.91 -24.25
N THR A 215 7.36 31.68 -23.76
CA THR A 215 6.93 30.46 -24.47
C THR A 215 5.41 30.31 -24.40
N CYS A 216 4.81 30.59 -23.23
CA CYS A 216 3.36 30.63 -23.09
C CYS A 216 2.73 31.75 -23.94
N GLU A 217 3.33 32.94 -23.99
CA GLU A 217 2.85 34.05 -24.81
C GLU A 217 2.85 33.70 -26.30
N LYS A 218 3.95 33.15 -26.82
CA LYS A 218 4.04 32.72 -28.23
C LYS A 218 2.97 31.69 -28.58
N GLU A 219 2.72 30.72 -27.69
CA GLU A 219 1.69 29.70 -27.92
C GLU A 219 0.29 30.33 -27.95
N LEU A 220 -0.02 31.23 -27.01
CA LEU A 220 -1.32 31.90 -26.96
C LEU A 220 -1.54 32.85 -28.15
N VAL A 221 -0.51 33.59 -28.58
CA VAL A 221 -0.57 34.42 -29.80
C VAL A 221 -0.79 33.55 -31.04
N ARG A 222 -0.10 32.40 -31.14
CA ARG A 222 -0.29 31.43 -32.23
C ARG A 222 -1.73 30.93 -32.27
N MET A 223 -2.29 30.56 -31.12
CA MET A 223 -3.68 30.11 -31.02
C MET A 223 -4.67 31.22 -31.38
N TYR A 224 -4.45 32.44 -30.88
CA TYR A 224 -5.30 33.59 -31.19
C TYR A 224 -5.33 33.88 -32.69
N LYS A 225 -4.17 33.90 -33.36
CA LYS A 225 -4.08 34.09 -34.82
C LYS A 225 -4.69 32.94 -35.61
N LYS A 226 -4.54 31.70 -35.13
CA LYS A 226 -5.10 30.50 -35.80
C LYS A 226 -6.63 30.51 -35.78
N TYR A 227 -7.23 30.83 -34.63
CA TYR A 227 -8.68 30.78 -34.44
C TYR A 227 -9.38 32.14 -34.64
N ASN A 228 -8.60 33.21 -34.80
CA ASN A 228 -9.04 34.61 -34.92
C ASN A 228 -9.99 35.05 -33.79
N ARG A 229 -9.82 34.48 -32.59
CA ARG A 229 -10.59 34.80 -31.37
C ARG A 229 -9.90 34.26 -30.13
N ARG A 230 -10.37 34.70 -28.96
CA ARG A 230 -10.04 34.08 -27.67
C ARG A 230 -10.57 32.64 -27.62
N LEU A 231 -9.73 31.73 -27.15
CA LEU A 231 -10.15 30.37 -26.81
C LEU A 231 -10.57 30.29 -25.35
N THR A 232 -11.60 29.49 -25.08
CA THR A 232 -12.05 29.15 -23.74
C THR A 232 -11.08 28.20 -23.04
N TYR A 233 -11.28 27.99 -21.74
CA TYR A 233 -10.49 27.03 -20.97
C TYR A 233 -10.52 25.62 -21.58
N ASN A 234 -11.69 25.12 -21.98
CA ASN A 234 -11.80 23.76 -22.52
C ASN A 234 -11.10 23.64 -23.87
N GLU A 235 -11.25 24.63 -24.74
CA GLU A 235 -10.58 24.66 -26.05
C GLU A 235 -9.06 24.73 -25.90
N LEU A 236 -8.53 25.56 -24.98
CA LEU A 236 -7.10 25.58 -24.70
C LEU A 236 -6.58 24.27 -24.13
N LYS A 237 -7.40 23.52 -23.40
CA LYS A 237 -6.99 22.25 -22.79
C LYS A 237 -6.79 21.18 -23.86
N GLU A 238 -7.59 21.23 -24.93
CA GLU A 238 -7.54 20.29 -26.04
C GLU A 238 -6.48 20.70 -27.08
N GLU A 239 -6.34 21.99 -27.34
CA GLU A 239 -5.52 22.50 -28.45
C GLU A 239 -4.08 22.89 -28.07
N SER A 240 -3.83 23.29 -26.82
CA SER A 240 -2.53 23.80 -26.39
C SER A 240 -1.54 22.68 -26.09
N GLN A 241 -0.30 22.85 -26.55
CA GLN A 241 0.82 21.98 -26.16
C GLN A 241 1.33 22.26 -24.73
N ILE A 242 0.94 23.40 -24.16
CA ILE A 242 1.27 23.81 -22.80
C ILE A 242 0.04 23.67 -21.92
N SER A 243 0.15 22.99 -20.78
CA SER A 243 -0.98 22.83 -19.87
C SER A 243 -1.45 24.17 -19.30
N ILE A 244 -2.76 24.34 -19.17
CA ILE A 244 -3.36 25.59 -18.65
C ILE A 244 -2.87 25.88 -17.23
N SER A 245 -2.68 24.86 -16.39
CA SER A 245 -2.10 25.03 -15.06
C SER A 245 -0.69 25.66 -15.10
N THR A 246 0.08 25.38 -16.15
CA THR A 246 1.39 26.02 -16.36
C THR A 246 1.22 27.47 -16.80
N MET A 247 0.26 27.77 -17.67
CA MET A 247 -0.05 29.15 -18.08
C MET A 247 -0.50 29.99 -16.88
N PHE A 248 -1.46 29.53 -16.08
CA PHE A 248 -1.93 30.21 -14.86
C PHE A 248 -0.82 30.51 -13.87
N ARG A 249 0.11 29.57 -13.68
CA ARG A 249 1.29 29.80 -12.83
C ARG A 249 2.23 30.87 -13.40
N ARG A 250 2.32 31.01 -14.73
CA ARG A 250 3.22 31.96 -15.39
C ARG A 250 2.69 33.37 -15.48
N PHE A 251 1.39 33.49 -15.73
CA PHE A 251 0.69 34.76 -15.74
C PHE A 251 0.19 35.17 -14.34
N GLU A 252 0.58 34.41 -13.31
CA GLU A 252 0.24 34.66 -11.90
C GLU A 252 -1.25 34.92 -11.67
N THR A 253 -2.11 34.19 -12.38
CA THR A 253 -3.56 34.36 -12.35
C THR A 253 -4.29 33.05 -12.56
N THR A 254 -5.52 32.96 -12.06
CA THR A 254 -6.43 31.84 -12.29
C THR A 254 -7.53 32.16 -13.31
N LYS A 255 -7.57 33.41 -13.80
CA LYS A 255 -8.62 33.89 -14.71
C LYS A 255 -8.10 33.94 -16.14
N ILE A 256 -8.65 33.10 -17.02
CA ILE A 256 -8.22 33.04 -18.42
C ILE A 256 -8.42 34.35 -19.18
N ASN A 257 -9.47 35.11 -18.85
CA ASN A 257 -9.71 36.42 -19.46
C ASN A 257 -8.63 37.45 -19.11
N VAL A 258 -8.02 37.35 -17.92
CA VAL A 258 -6.90 38.22 -17.53
C VAL A 258 -5.67 37.92 -18.41
N ILE A 259 -5.42 36.63 -18.68
CA ILE A 259 -4.35 36.21 -19.59
C ILE A 259 -4.60 36.74 -21.00
N TRP A 260 -5.81 36.57 -21.54
CA TRP A 260 -6.13 37.05 -22.89
C TRP A 260 -6.00 38.56 -23.04
N ASN A 261 -6.49 39.33 -22.06
CA ASN A 261 -6.32 40.78 -22.05
C ASN A 261 -4.83 41.16 -22.10
N GLN A 262 -3.98 40.48 -21.31
CA GLN A 262 -2.54 40.72 -21.31
C GLN A 262 -1.90 40.36 -22.67
N ILE A 263 -2.31 39.26 -23.30
CA ILE A 263 -1.82 38.86 -24.62
C ILE A 263 -2.20 39.89 -25.69
N GLU A 264 -3.44 40.38 -25.70
CA GLU A 264 -3.92 41.36 -26.66
C GLU A 264 -3.24 42.71 -26.50
N ILE A 265 -3.12 43.20 -25.26
CA ILE A 265 -2.41 44.45 -24.94
C ILE A 265 -0.94 44.36 -25.34
N ASN A 266 -0.26 43.27 -24.98
CA ASN A 266 1.18 43.14 -25.21
C ASN A 266 1.55 42.90 -26.68
N ASN A 267 0.59 42.53 -27.53
CA ASN A 267 0.84 42.14 -28.93
C ASN A 267 -0.03 42.93 -29.94
N ASN A 268 -0.73 43.98 -29.51
CA ASN A 268 -1.63 44.80 -30.33
C ASN A 268 -2.63 43.97 -31.15
N LEU A 269 -3.16 42.88 -30.58
CA LEU A 269 -4.05 41.95 -31.28
C LEU A 269 -5.53 42.40 -31.30
N GLY A 270 -5.79 43.66 -30.92
CA GLY A 270 -7.12 44.26 -30.79
C GLY A 270 -7.35 45.57 -31.57
N GLU A 271 -6.39 46.05 -32.36
CA GLU A 271 -6.53 47.28 -33.16
C GLU A 271 -6.97 47.02 -34.62
N PHE A 272 -8.00 46.19 -34.80
CA PHE A 272 -8.75 46.18 -36.05
C PHE A 272 -10.20 45.90 -35.71
N TYR A 273 -10.96 46.95 -35.42
CA TYR A 273 -12.39 47.16 -35.74
C TYR A 273 -12.79 48.57 -35.25
N GLU A 274 -12.58 49.58 -36.11
CA GLU A 274 -13.62 50.62 -36.32
C GLU A 274 -14.62 50.07 -37.35
#